data_AF-A0A832WDJ8-F1
#
_entry.id   AF-A0A832WDJ8-F1
#
_cell.length_a   1.000
_cell.length_b   1.000
_cell.length_c   1.000
_cell.angle_alpha   90.00
_cell.angle_beta   90.00
_cell.angle_gamma   90.00
#
_symmetry.space_group_name_H-M   'P 1'
#
loop_
_entity.id
_entity.type
_entity.pdbx_description
1 polymer ?
#
loop_
_entity_poly.entity_id
_entity_poly.type
_entity_poly.pdbx_seq_one_letter_code
_entity_poly.pdbx_strand_id
1 'polypeptide(L)'
;KNIPYLGICFGFQLAAIAFARNVLNLEDANSTEIKADAKNPIVDLLPEQKDISDMGGSLRLGANEVIIQSQTNAEKIYNSTKINKRHRHRYEINKQYIPEFEKNGLIFSASSDDGKRMEMLEIPEHKFYIG
;
A
#
# COMPACT_ATOMS: atom_id res chain seq x y z
N LYS A 1 -12.67 -1.03 17.97
CA LYS A 1 -14.07 -1.19 17.49
C LYS A 1 -14.00 -1.65 16.03
N ASN A 2 -14.76 -2.66 15.61
CA ASN A 2 -14.73 -3.22 14.25
C ASN A 2 -15.66 -2.40 13.32
N ILE A 3 -15.23 -1.17 12.99
CA ILE A 3 -15.98 -0.20 12.19
C ILE A 3 -15.43 -0.23 10.76
N PRO A 4 -16.27 -0.42 9.73
CA PRO A 4 -15.83 -0.45 8.34
C PRO A 4 -14.92 0.72 7.96
N TYR A 5 -13.84 0.42 7.24
CA TYR A 5 -12.85 1.40 6.79
C TYR A 5 -12.57 1.25 5.28
N LEU A 6 -12.50 2.40 4.59
CA LEU A 6 -12.03 2.51 3.22
C LEU A 6 -10.95 3.61 3.15
N GLY A 7 -9.70 3.21 2.88
CA GLY A 7 -8.60 4.11 2.57
C GLY A 7 -8.54 4.38 1.06
N ILE A 8 -8.26 5.61 0.66
CA ILE A 8 -8.08 5.96 -0.76
C ILE A 8 -6.78 6.76 -0.89
N CYS A 9 -5.89 6.33 -1.79
CA CYS A 9 -4.63 7.01 -2.10
C CYS A 9 -3.80 7.25 -0.82
N PHE A 10 -3.71 8.49 -0.32
CA PHE A 10 -3.00 8.75 0.93
C PHE A 10 -3.63 8.04 2.14
N GLY A 11 -4.95 7.78 2.11
CA GLY A 11 -5.62 6.98 3.13
C GLY A 11 -5.08 5.54 3.21
N PHE A 12 -4.81 4.90 2.06
CA PHE A 12 -4.18 3.58 1.99
C PHE A 12 -2.79 3.58 2.65
N GLN A 13 -1.98 4.60 2.35
CA GLN A 13 -0.66 4.78 2.92
C GLN A 13 -0.72 4.98 4.44
N LEU A 14 -1.65 5.81 4.92
CA LEU A 14 -1.87 6.03 6.34
C LEU A 14 -2.38 4.77 7.06
N ALA A 15 -3.19 3.94 6.41
CA ALA A 15 -3.63 2.66 6.98
C ALA A 15 -2.45 1.73 7.24
N ALA A 16 -1.51 1.62 6.29
CA ALA A 16 -0.28 0.84 6.48
C ALA A 16 0.60 1.42 7.61
N ILE A 17 0.79 2.74 7.64
CA ILE A 17 1.55 3.41 8.71
C ILE A 17 0.90 3.19 10.09
N ALA A 18 -0.43 3.31 10.18
CA ALA A 18 -1.16 3.09 11.42
C ALA A 18 -1.02 1.65 11.90
N PHE A 19 -1.10 0.66 11.00
CA PHE A 19 -0.88 -0.73 11.34
C PHE A 19 0.57 -0.98 11.80
N ALA A 20 1.56 -0.42 11.12
CA ALA A 20 2.96 -0.52 11.53
C ALA A 20 3.20 0.04 12.95
N ARG A 21 2.61 1.20 13.27
CA ARG A 21 2.75 1.79 14.61
C ARG A 21 2.06 0.98 15.69
N ASN A 22 0.83 0.55 15.44
CA ASN A 22 -0.05 0.02 16.50
C ASN A 22 -0.01 -1.51 16.63
N VAL A 23 0.34 -2.24 15.56
CA VAL A 23 0.39 -3.70 15.56
C VAL A 23 1.84 -4.18 15.53
N LEU A 24 2.69 -3.57 14.69
CA LEU A 24 4.10 -3.95 14.59
C LEU A 24 5.01 -3.22 15.61
N ASN A 25 4.46 -2.29 16.40
CA ASN A 25 5.18 -1.47 17.39
C ASN A 25 6.34 -0.64 16.80
N LEU A 26 6.24 -0.26 15.52
CA LEU A 26 7.20 0.62 14.87
C LEU A 26 6.77 2.08 15.10
N GLU A 27 7.04 2.64 16.27
CA GLU A 27 6.56 3.98 16.65
C GLU A 27 6.94 5.09 15.65
N ASP A 28 8.14 4.98 15.07
CA ASP A 28 8.68 5.93 14.09
C ASP A 28 8.20 5.67 12.65
N ALA A 29 7.35 4.65 12.42
CA ALA A 29 6.83 4.31 11.10
C ALA A 29 6.19 5.52 10.44
N ASN A 30 6.62 5.89 9.23
CA ASN A 30 6.09 7.06 8.53
C ASN A 30 6.26 6.97 7.01
N SER A 31 5.72 7.96 6.30
CA SER A 31 6.06 8.24 4.91
C SER A 31 7.27 9.16 4.83
N THR A 32 8.20 8.90 3.91
CA THR A 32 9.32 9.80 3.63
C THR A 32 8.86 11.13 3.03
N GLU A 33 7.62 11.20 2.51
CA GLU A 33 6.97 12.44 2.12
C GLU A 33 6.77 13.41 3.29
N ILE A 34 6.43 12.87 4.46
CA ILE A 34 6.13 13.65 5.68
C ILE A 34 7.37 13.77 6.56
N LYS A 35 8.11 12.67 6.71
CA LYS A 35 9.28 12.58 7.57
C LYS A 35 10.41 11.88 6.82
N ALA A 36 11.22 12.67 6.13
CA ALA A 36 12.30 12.18 5.27
C ALA A 36 13.37 11.38 6.03
N ASP A 37 13.54 11.63 7.34
CA ASP A 37 14.51 10.96 8.23
C ASP A 37 13.89 9.80 9.03
N ALA A 38 12.70 9.33 8.66
CA ALA A 38 12.06 8.19 9.32
C ALA A 38 12.96 6.94 9.24
N LYS A 39 13.25 6.35 10.40
CA LYS A 39 14.00 5.08 10.52
C LYS A 39 13.19 3.90 10.01
N ASN A 40 11.86 4.03 10.04
CA ASN A 40 10.92 3.04 9.51
C ASN A 40 10.07 3.63 8.38
N PRO A 41 10.62 3.78 7.15
CA PRO A 41 9.88 4.34 6.03
C PRO A 41 8.93 3.28 5.46
N ILE A 42 7.71 3.20 5.98
CA ILE A 42 6.66 2.28 5.51
C ILE A 42 6.21 2.67 4.10
N VAL A 43 6.20 3.97 3.83
CA VAL A 43 5.84 4.55 2.54
C VAL A 43 7.02 5.35 2.04
N ASP A 44 7.48 5.06 0.84
CA ASP A 44 8.70 5.66 0.29
C ASP A 44 8.65 5.71 -1.24
N LEU A 45 9.55 6.47 -1.85
CA LEU A 45 9.81 6.36 -3.28
C LEU A 45 10.47 5.01 -3.58
N LEU A 46 10.20 4.46 -4.76
CA LEU A 46 10.92 3.26 -5.19
C LEU A 46 12.42 3.57 -5.32
N PRO A 47 13.32 2.59 -5.10
CA PRO A 47 14.76 2.82 -5.17
C PRO A 47 15.21 3.49 -6.47
N GLU A 48 14.66 3.03 -7.60
CA GLU A 48 14.90 3.57 -8.95
C GLU A 48 14.46 5.03 -9.14
N GLN A 49 13.62 5.57 -8.26
CA GLN A 49 13.12 6.95 -8.32
C GLN A 49 13.90 7.90 -7.40
N LYS A 50 14.71 7.40 -6.48
CA LYS A 50 15.41 8.22 -5.48
C LYS A 50 16.57 9.04 -6.07
N ASP A 51 17.21 8.53 -7.10
CA ASP A 51 18.35 9.18 -7.76
C ASP A 51 17.93 10.09 -8.93
N ILE A 52 16.63 10.19 -9.21
CA ILE A 52 16.11 11.02 -10.30
C ILE A 52 15.90 12.44 -9.76
N SER A 53 16.74 13.39 -10.21
CA SER A 53 16.65 14.80 -9.82
C SER A 53 15.40 15.51 -10.35
N ASP A 54 14.76 14.95 -11.37
CA ASP A 54 13.53 15.46 -11.97
C ASP A 54 12.29 14.76 -11.40
N MET A 55 11.62 15.40 -10.44
CA MET A 55 10.42 14.90 -9.75
C MET A 55 9.22 14.65 -10.70
N GLY A 56 9.33 14.97 -11.98
CA GLY A 56 8.39 14.56 -13.03
C GLY A 56 8.40 13.05 -13.29
N GLY A 57 9.56 12.39 -13.20
CA GLY A 57 9.73 10.97 -13.55
C GLY A 57 9.18 9.97 -12.53
N SER A 58 8.87 10.42 -11.32
CA SER A 58 8.34 9.55 -10.25
C SER A 58 6.81 9.48 -10.21
N LEU A 59 6.11 10.36 -10.92
CA LEU A 59 4.65 10.46 -10.88
C LEU A 59 4.01 9.33 -11.70
N ARG A 60 3.26 8.47 -11.02
CA ARG A 60 2.45 7.45 -11.67
C ARG A 60 1.13 8.05 -12.16
N LEU A 61 0.84 7.89 -13.44
CA LEU A 61 -0.33 8.47 -14.11
C LEU A 61 -1.02 7.46 -15.01
N GLY A 62 -2.32 7.67 -15.21
CA GLY A 62 -3.10 6.90 -16.18
C GLY A 62 -3.60 5.57 -15.64
N ALA A 63 -4.24 4.80 -16.51
CA ALA A 63 -4.78 3.49 -16.17
C ALA A 63 -3.66 2.44 -16.23
N ASN A 64 -3.45 1.75 -15.12
CA ASN A 64 -2.51 0.64 -15.02
C ASN A 64 -3.25 -0.65 -14.68
N GLU A 65 -2.72 -1.75 -15.19
CA GLU A 65 -3.19 -3.08 -14.84
C GLU A 65 -2.83 -3.40 -13.39
N VAL A 66 -3.81 -3.92 -12.66
CA VAL A 66 -3.66 -4.36 -11.27
C VAL A 66 -4.13 -5.81 -11.19
N ILE A 67 -3.27 -6.64 -10.62
CA ILE A 67 -3.50 -8.06 -10.38
C ILE A 67 -3.97 -8.23 -8.94
N ILE A 68 -5.17 -8.79 -8.79
CA ILE A 68 -5.79 -9.07 -7.50
C ILE A 68 -5.51 -10.53 -7.13
N GLN A 69 -5.09 -10.75 -5.89
CA GLN A 69 -4.91 -12.09 -5.33
C GLN A 69 -6.26 -12.78 -5.14
N SER A 70 -6.34 -14.06 -5.46
CA SER A 70 -7.55 -14.86 -5.25
C SER A 70 -7.88 -15.04 -3.77
N GLN A 71 -9.15 -15.32 -3.49
CA GLN A 71 -9.72 -15.54 -2.15
C GLN A 71 -9.70 -14.30 -1.23
N THR A 72 -9.54 -13.11 -1.81
CA THR A 72 -9.52 -11.82 -1.09
C THR A 72 -10.88 -11.12 -1.13
N ASN A 73 -11.07 -10.11 -0.29
CA ASN A 73 -12.25 -9.25 -0.39
C ASN A 73 -12.21 -8.39 -1.67
N ALA A 74 -11.02 -7.97 -2.09
CA ALA A 74 -10.82 -7.31 -3.38
C ALA A 74 -11.38 -8.14 -4.56
N GLU A 75 -11.05 -9.44 -4.64
CA GLU A 75 -11.56 -10.31 -5.72
C GLU A 75 -13.09 -10.39 -5.69
N LYS A 76 -13.69 -10.54 -4.50
CA LYS A 76 -15.16 -10.59 -4.35
C LYS A 76 -15.85 -9.31 -4.79
N ILE A 77 -15.26 -8.15 -4.49
CA ILE A 77 -15.81 -6.84 -4.83
C ILE A 77 -15.75 -6.60 -6.34
N TYR A 78 -14.61 -6.91 -6.96
CA TYR A 78 -14.40 -6.68 -8.38
C TYR A 78 -14.93 -7.80 -9.26
N ASN A 79 -15.21 -8.98 -8.69
CA ASN A 79 -15.56 -10.20 -9.40
C ASN A 79 -14.57 -10.50 -10.54
N SER A 80 -13.29 -10.25 -10.29
CA SER A 80 -12.18 -10.39 -11.25
C SER A 80 -10.84 -10.44 -10.50
N THR A 81 -9.87 -11.14 -11.07
CA THR A 81 -8.46 -11.14 -10.62
C THR A 81 -7.59 -10.13 -11.36
N LYS A 82 -8.14 -9.45 -12.37
CA LYS A 82 -7.44 -8.42 -13.15
C LYS A 82 -8.35 -7.23 -13.40
N ILE A 83 -7.86 -6.04 -13.07
CA ILE A 83 -8.59 -4.78 -13.24
C ILE A 83 -7.66 -3.69 -13.77
N ASN A 84 -8.24 -2.59 -14.27
CA ASN A 84 -7.49 -1.38 -14.62
C ASN A 84 -7.91 -0.24 -13.70
N LYS A 85 -6.94 0.44 -13.09
CA LYS A 85 -7.18 1.57 -12.19
C LYS A 85 -6.33 2.76 -12.55
N ARG A 86 -6.87 3.96 -12.32
CA ARG A 86 -6.18 5.21 -12.58
C ARG A 86 -5.40 5.63 -11.35
N HIS A 87 -4.11 5.92 -11.55
CA HIS A 87 -3.22 6.33 -10.47
C HIS A 87 -2.84 7.79 -10.59
N ARG A 88 -2.60 8.42 -9.44
CA ARG A 88 -2.04 9.77 -9.32
C ARG A 88 -1.35 9.92 -7.96
N HIS A 89 -0.23 9.22 -7.80
CA HIS A 89 0.65 9.33 -6.64
C HIS A 89 2.09 9.03 -7.05
N ARG A 90 3.01 9.20 -6.11
CA ARG A 90 4.46 8.98 -6.29
C ARG A 90 5.02 7.94 -5.33
N TYR A 91 4.59 8.04 -4.08
CA TYR A 91 5.06 7.18 -3.01
C TYR A 91 4.34 5.84 -3.03
N GLU A 92 5.08 4.80 -2.69
CA GLU A 92 4.67 3.40 -2.73
C GLU A 92 4.93 2.74 -1.37
N ILE A 93 4.32 1.59 -1.13
CA ILE A 93 4.62 0.78 0.06
C ILE A 93 6.03 0.21 -0.06
N ASN A 94 6.82 0.39 1.00
CA ASN A 94 8.15 -0.19 1.08
C ASN A 94 8.04 -1.71 1.33
N LYS A 95 8.42 -2.47 0.30
CA LYS A 95 8.28 -3.93 0.26
C LYS A 95 9.03 -4.67 1.36
N GLN A 96 10.05 -4.06 1.98
CA GLN A 96 10.81 -4.71 3.05
C GLN A 96 9.96 -5.07 4.26
N TYR A 97 8.83 -4.37 4.46
CA TYR A 97 7.93 -4.62 5.58
C TYR A 97 6.83 -5.64 5.27
N ILE A 98 6.54 -5.94 4.00
CA ILE A 98 5.40 -6.80 3.60
C ILE A 98 5.35 -8.12 4.40
N PRO A 99 6.46 -8.87 4.55
CA PRO A 99 6.43 -10.13 5.31
C PRO A 99 5.96 -9.95 6.75
N GLU A 100 6.34 -8.84 7.40
CA GLU A 100 5.94 -8.57 8.79
C GLU A 100 4.48 -8.12 8.87
N PHE A 101 3.97 -7.37 7.88
CA PHE A 101 2.55 -7.06 7.79
C PHE A 101 1.69 -8.33 7.67
N GLU A 102 2.03 -9.19 6.70
CA GLU A 102 1.28 -10.41 6.39
C GLU A 102 1.28 -11.39 7.57
N LYS A 103 2.44 -11.56 8.22
CA LYS A 103 2.57 -12.37 9.43
C LYS A 103 1.68 -11.90 10.58
N ASN A 104 1.37 -10.60 10.65
CA ASN A 104 0.56 -10.02 11.71
C ASN A 104 -0.89 -9.73 11.29
N GLY A 105 -1.33 -10.23 10.13
CA GLY A 105 -2.74 -10.24 9.73
C GLY A 105 -3.20 -9.13 8.79
N LEU A 106 -2.30 -8.26 8.31
CA LEU A 106 -2.62 -7.35 7.18
C LEU A 106 -2.02 -7.94 5.91
N ILE A 107 -2.85 -8.16 4.90
CA ILE A 107 -2.40 -8.68 3.60
C ILE A 107 -2.46 -7.58 2.54
N PHE A 108 -1.61 -7.69 1.53
CA PHE A 108 -1.69 -6.88 0.31
C PHE A 108 -2.41 -7.67 -0.76
N SER A 109 -3.70 -7.39 -0.94
CA SER A 109 -4.60 -8.18 -1.79
C SER A 109 -4.49 -7.87 -3.29
N ALA A 110 -3.74 -6.83 -3.68
CA ALA A 110 -3.49 -6.53 -5.08
C ALA A 110 -2.13 -5.87 -5.31
N SER A 111 -1.59 -6.05 -6.52
CA SER A 111 -0.32 -5.45 -6.92
C SER A 111 -0.26 -5.12 -8.41
N SER A 112 0.68 -4.26 -8.81
CA SER A 112 0.96 -3.93 -10.21
C SER A 112 2.45 -4.02 -10.52
N ASP A 113 2.78 -3.85 -11.81
CA ASP A 113 4.14 -3.80 -12.32
C ASP A 113 4.98 -4.99 -11.83
N ASP A 114 4.44 -6.19 -12.06
CA ASP A 114 5.03 -7.47 -11.63
C ASP A 114 5.29 -7.53 -10.12
N GLY A 115 4.36 -6.99 -9.33
CA GLY A 115 4.44 -6.99 -7.88
C GLY A 115 5.40 -5.95 -7.31
N LYS A 116 5.89 -5.00 -8.12
CA LYS A 116 6.72 -3.89 -7.62
C LYS A 116 5.93 -2.94 -6.74
N ARG A 117 4.63 -2.75 -7.00
CA ARG A 117 3.78 -1.81 -6.26
C ARG A 117 2.59 -2.55 -5.67
N MET A 118 2.30 -2.27 -4.40
CA MET A 118 1.13 -2.78 -3.71
C MET A 118 -0.03 -1.81 -3.93
N GLU A 119 -1.18 -2.35 -4.32
CA GLU A 119 -2.32 -1.59 -4.83
C GLU A 119 -3.51 -1.59 -3.89
N MET A 120 -3.65 -2.65 -3.11
CA MET A 120 -4.72 -2.81 -2.13
C MET A 120 -4.17 -3.51 -0.90
N LEU A 121 -4.64 -3.09 0.27
CA LEU A 121 -4.44 -3.80 1.53
C LEU A 121 -5.77 -4.13 2.17
N GLU A 122 -5.80 -5.22 2.93
CA GLU A 122 -6.95 -5.59 3.74
C GLU A 122 -6.56 -6.33 5.02
N ILE A 123 -7.44 -6.29 6.02
CA ILE A 123 -7.31 -7.07 7.26
C ILE A 123 -8.42 -8.12 7.25
N PRO A 124 -8.13 -9.40 6.95
CA PRO A 124 -9.14 -10.44 6.77
C PRO A 124 -10.03 -10.68 8.00
N GLU A 125 -9.50 -10.49 9.21
CA GLU A 125 -10.27 -10.62 10.47
C GLU A 125 -11.24 -9.45 10.71
N HIS A 126 -11.12 -8.36 9.96
CA HIS A 126 -11.99 -7.20 10.08
C HIS A 126 -13.22 -7.35 9.18
N LYS A 127 -14.39 -6.84 9.61
CA LYS A 127 -15.65 -6.99 8.84
C LYS A 127 -15.55 -6.37 7.45
N PHE A 128 -14.87 -5.23 7.36
CA PHE A 128 -14.52 -4.55 6.13
C PHE A 128 -13.38 -3.57 6.41
N TYR A 129 -12.18 -3.85 5.94
CA TYR A 129 -11.04 -2.94 6.04
C TYR A 129 -10.27 -3.05 4.73
N ILE A 130 -10.41 -2.04 3.88
CA ILE A 130 -9.75 -1.98 2.57
C ILE A 130 -9.05 -0.64 2.45
N GLY A 131 -7.81 -0.65 1.98
CA GLY A 131 -7.09 0.54 1.52
C GLY A 131 -6.66 0.33 0.09
#